data_AF-A0A401FY82-F1
#
_entry.id   AF-A0A401FY82-F1
#
_cell.length_a   1.000
_cell.length_b   1.000
_cell.length_c   1.000
_cell.angle_alpha   90.00
_cell.angle_beta   90.00
_cell.angle_gamma   90.00
#
_symmetry.space_group_name_H-M   'P 1'
#
loop_
_entity.id
_entity.type
_entity.pdbx_description
1 polymer ?
#
loop_
_entity_poly.entity_id
_entity_poly.type
_entity_poly.pdbx_seq_one_letter_code
_entity_poly.pdbx_strand_id
1 'polypeptide(L)'
;MRKSTAYMGFMAAAGTVLLTLMLAYPRYSGVCHRERVKRERQLVRELEITDLCLFTEARYTRHLTQADFHAPFQDHPLSLEHFPSGSMVRPPSGLWEAE
;
A
#
# COMPACT_ATOMS: atom_id res chain seq x y z
N MET A 1 6.21 -29.30 -30.92
CA MET A 1 6.35 -28.62 -29.60
C MET A 1 5.53 -29.38 -28.57
N ARG A 2 6.04 -29.62 -27.36
CA ARG A 2 5.22 -30.22 -26.29
C ARG A 2 4.19 -29.19 -25.82
N LYS A 3 2.97 -29.62 -25.49
CA LYS A 3 1.90 -28.71 -25.01
C LYS A 3 2.36 -27.89 -23.79
N SER A 4 3.20 -28.47 -22.92
CA SER A 4 3.79 -27.79 -21.78
C SER A 4 4.73 -26.63 -22.16
N THR A 5 5.56 -26.80 -23.19
CA THR A 5 6.46 -25.72 -23.66
C THR A 5 5.71 -24.53 -24.23
N ALA A 6 4.58 -24.76 -24.92
CA ALA A 6 3.72 -23.69 -25.41
C ALA A 6 3.02 -22.95 -24.26
N TYR A 7 2.51 -23.68 -23.26
CA TYR A 7 1.87 -23.10 -22.09
C TYR A 7 2.84 -22.25 -21.26
N MET A 8 4.06 -22.74 -21.02
CA MET A 8 5.09 -22.00 -20.28
C MET A 8 5.50 -20.71 -20.99
N GLY A 9 5.65 -20.75 -22.32
CA GLY A 9 5.92 -19.56 -23.13
C GLY A 9 4.79 -18.53 -23.05
N PHE A 10 3.53 -18.99 -23.10
CA PHE A 10 2.37 -18.12 -22.92
C PHE A 10 2.34 -17.45 -21.55
N MET A 11 2.54 -18.21 -20.46
CA MET A 11 2.54 -17.67 -19.10
C MET A 11 3.66 -16.66 -18.89
N ALA A 12 4.87 -16.94 -19.41
CA ALA A 12 5.98 -15.99 -19.35
C ALA A 12 5.66 -14.70 -20.11
N ALA A 13 5.13 -14.80 -21.33
CA ALA A 13 4.72 -13.63 -22.10
C ALA A 13 3.65 -12.82 -21.37
N ALA A 14 2.59 -13.46 -20.87
CA ALA A 14 1.53 -12.80 -20.10
C ALA A 14 2.09 -12.12 -18.84
N GLY A 15 2.98 -12.78 -18.09
CA GLY A 15 3.64 -12.21 -16.92
C GLY A 15 4.49 -10.98 -17.27
N THR A 16 5.27 -11.03 -18.36
CA THR A 16 6.08 -9.89 -18.81
C THR A 16 5.24 -8.70 -19.24
N VAL A 17 4.10 -8.94 -19.90
CA VAL A 17 3.13 -7.90 -20.29
C VAL A 17 2.50 -7.28 -19.05
N LEU A 18 2.07 -8.11 -18.09
CA LEU A 18 1.49 -7.62 -16.84
C LEU A 18 2.50 -6.75 -16.07
N LEU A 19 3.75 -7.21 -15.97
CA LEU A 19 4.80 -6.47 -15.28
C LEU A 19 5.10 -5.12 -15.96
N THR A 20 5.18 -5.09 -17.29
CA THR A 20 5.37 -3.84 -18.02
C THR A 20 4.19 -2.88 -17.83
N LEU A 21 2.96 -3.38 -17.87
CA LEU A 21 1.77 -2.56 -17.57
C LEU A 21 1.81 -1.99 -16.14
N MET A 22 2.15 -2.80 -15.14
CA MET A 22 2.25 -2.33 -13.74
C MET A 22 3.31 -1.24 -13.56
N LEU A 23 4.43 -1.29 -14.30
CA LEU A 23 5.50 -0.29 -14.20
C LEU A 23 5.29 0.94 -15.09
N ALA A 24 4.55 0.79 -16.19
CA ALA A 24 4.24 1.87 -17.12
C ALA A 24 3.05 2.71 -16.65
N TYR A 25 2.03 2.06 -16.06
CA TYR A 25 0.80 2.72 -15.65
C TYR A 25 1.03 3.90 -14.68
N PRO A 26 1.81 3.77 -13.59
CA PRO A 26 2.06 4.89 -12.66
C PRO A 26 2.80 6.07 -13.32
N ARG A 27 3.66 5.78 -14.31
CA ARG A 27 4.39 6.83 -15.05
C ARG A 27 3.44 7.64 -15.94
N TYR A 28 2.48 6.97 -16.58
CA TYR A 28 1.49 7.63 -17.42
C TYR A 28 0.40 8.35 -16.59
N SER A 29 -0.14 7.69 -15.56
CA SER A 29 -1.23 8.23 -14.74
C SER A 29 -0.77 9.27 -13.71
N GLY A 30 0.54 9.48 -13.56
CA GLY A 30 1.11 10.36 -12.56
C GLY A 30 0.66 11.82 -12.64
N VAL A 31 0.35 12.36 -13.83
CA VAL A 31 -0.09 13.77 -13.98
C VAL A 31 -1.47 13.98 -13.33
N CYS A 32 -2.47 13.18 -13.72
CA CYS A 32 -3.81 13.27 -13.14
C CYS A 32 -3.80 12.93 -11.64
N HIS A 33 -2.96 11.97 -11.23
CA HIS A 33 -2.83 11.60 -9.82
C HIS A 33 -2.26 12.75 -8.99
N ARG A 34 -1.24 13.46 -9.48
CA ARG A 34 -0.65 14.61 -8.77
C ARG A 34 -1.65 15.76 -8.58
N GLU A 35 -2.44 16.09 -9.59
CA GLU A 35 -3.45 17.15 -9.48
C GLU A 35 -4.55 16.77 -8.48
N ARG A 36 -5.00 15.51 -8.51
CA ARG A 36 -5.94 14.99 -7.51
C ARG A 36 -5.37 15.10 -6.08
N VAL A 37 -4.14 14.64 -5.86
CA VAL A 37 -3.47 14.68 -4.54
C VAL A 37 -3.30 16.12 -4.05
N LYS A 38 -2.99 17.08 -4.93
CA LYS A 38 -2.91 18.50 -4.56
C LYS A 38 -4.26 19.03 -4.06
N ARG A 39 -5.35 18.73 -4.78
CA ARG A 39 -6.71 19.14 -4.41
C ARG A 39 -7.14 18.52 -3.08
N GLU A 40 -6.88 17.24 -2.91
CA GLU A 40 -7.17 16.51 -1.69
C GLU A 40 -6.40 17.09 -0.49
N ARG A 41 -5.11 17.43 -0.64
CA ARG A 41 -4.33 18.12 0.40
C ARG A 41 -4.89 19.49 0.78
N GLN A 42 -5.39 20.24 -0.19
CA GLN A 42 -6.03 21.53 0.07
C GLN A 42 -7.30 21.34 0.92
N LEU A 43 -8.14 20.37 0.58
CA LEU A 43 -9.34 20.04 1.35
C LEU A 43 -9.01 19.62 2.80
N VAL A 44 -8.01 18.76 2.97
CA VAL A 44 -7.54 18.34 4.31
C VAL A 44 -7.14 19.55 5.15
N ARG A 45 -6.41 20.51 4.56
CA ARG A 45 -6.01 21.74 5.23
C ARG A 45 -7.19 22.65 5.57
N GLU A 46 -8.13 22.83 4.65
CA GLU A 46 -9.31 23.69 4.84
C GLU A 46 -10.30 23.13 5.87
N LEU A 47 -10.40 21.80 5.96
CA LEU A 47 -11.29 21.11 6.89
C LEU A 47 -10.62 20.77 8.23
N GLU A 48 -9.36 21.15 8.42
CA GLU A 48 -8.55 20.84 9.61
C GLU A 48 -8.50 19.33 9.93
N ILE A 49 -8.52 18.50 8.89
CA ILE A 49 -8.36 17.05 9.03
C ILE A 49 -6.87 16.75 9.18
N THR A 50 -6.52 15.79 10.03
CA THR A 50 -5.12 15.48 10.35
C THR A 50 -4.33 14.91 9.17
N ASP A 51 -4.95 14.21 8.23
CA ASP A 51 -4.27 13.66 7.06
C ASP A 51 -5.20 13.36 5.87
N LEU A 52 -4.61 13.16 4.69
CA LEU A 52 -5.26 12.56 3.54
C LEU A 52 -5.54 11.09 3.82
N CYS A 53 -6.80 10.76 4.07
CA CYS A 53 -7.24 9.38 4.25
C CYS A 53 -7.01 8.57 2.96
N LEU A 54 -5.89 7.84 2.89
CA LEU A 54 -5.59 6.96 1.75
C LEU A 54 -6.48 5.71 1.74
N PHE A 55 -6.96 5.27 2.92
CA PHE A 55 -7.82 4.12 3.10
C PHE A 55 -8.81 4.37 4.24
N THR A 56 -10.09 4.08 4.00
CA THR A 56 -11.20 4.35 4.92
C THR A 56 -11.40 3.26 5.98
N GLU A 57 -10.34 2.52 6.31
CA GLU A 57 -10.43 1.27 7.08
C GLU A 57 -10.56 1.56 8.57
N ALA A 58 -11.41 0.80 9.26
CA ALA A 58 -11.65 0.95 10.68
C ALA A 58 -11.13 -0.25 11.48
N ARG A 59 -9.99 -0.07 12.16
CA ARG A 59 -9.68 -0.75 13.44
C ARG A 59 -9.48 0.25 14.59
N TYR A 60 -10.16 1.40 14.47
CA TYR A 60 -10.22 2.60 15.32
C TYR A 60 -8.91 3.42 15.49
N THR A 61 -8.68 4.31 14.51
CA THR A 61 -8.01 5.63 14.65
C THR A 61 -6.68 5.65 15.39
N ARG A 62 -5.68 4.90 14.94
CA ARG A 62 -4.33 4.99 15.53
C ARG A 62 -3.45 5.87 14.66
N HIS A 63 -3.17 7.07 15.16
CA HIS A 63 -1.83 7.61 14.97
C HIS A 63 -0.86 6.48 15.34
N LEU A 64 0.14 6.15 14.51
CA LEU A 64 1.01 4.98 14.75
C LEU A 64 1.64 4.99 16.16
N THR A 65 1.77 6.18 16.75
CA THR A 65 2.27 6.39 18.13
C THR A 65 1.20 6.26 19.23
N GLN A 66 -0.10 6.23 18.89
CA GLN A 66 -1.24 6.05 19.80
C GLN A 66 -1.87 4.65 19.66
N ALA A 67 -1.11 3.68 19.15
CA ALA A 67 -1.54 2.31 19.19
C ALA A 67 -1.70 1.85 20.64
N ASP A 68 -2.94 1.55 21.03
CA ASP A 68 -3.28 1.06 22.35
C ASP A 68 -2.48 -0.21 22.65
N PHE A 69 -1.68 -0.20 23.72
CA PHE A 69 -0.87 -1.34 24.19
C PHE A 69 -1.74 -2.58 24.45
N HIS A 70 -3.03 -2.38 24.70
CA HIS A 70 -3.98 -3.40 25.09
C HIS A 70 -5.15 -3.56 24.10
N ALA A 71 -4.93 -3.46 22.78
CA ALA A 71 -5.92 -4.02 21.86
C ALA A 71 -5.82 -5.56 21.89
N PRO A 72 -6.84 -6.29 22.40
CA PRO A 72 -6.83 -7.75 22.43
C PRO A 72 -6.94 -8.40 21.04
N PHE A 73 -7.04 -7.60 19.98
CA PHE A 73 -7.17 -8.03 18.59
C PHE A 73 -6.00 -7.54 17.72
N GLN A 74 -4.80 -7.38 18.30
CA GLN A 74 -3.61 -7.26 17.48
C GLN A 74 -3.39 -8.59 16.74
N ASP A 75 -3.34 -8.50 15.42
CA ASP A 75 -2.94 -9.58 14.55
C ASP A 75 -1.56 -10.12 14.97
N HIS A 76 -1.35 -11.43 14.95
CA HIS A 76 -0.02 -11.99 15.23
C HIS A 76 1.01 -11.46 14.21
N PRO A 77 2.33 -11.43 14.50
CA PRO A 77 3.34 -10.85 13.61
C PRO A 77 3.42 -11.41 12.17
N LEU A 78 2.72 -12.51 11.88
CA LEU A 78 2.64 -13.15 10.57
C LEU A 78 1.19 -13.26 10.05
N SER A 79 0.25 -12.56 10.69
CA SER A 79 -1.16 -12.60 10.29
C SER A 79 -1.30 -11.91 8.94
N LEU A 80 -2.12 -12.50 8.09
CA LEU A 80 -2.52 -11.87 6.84
C LEU A 80 -3.51 -10.77 7.20
N GLU A 81 -3.06 -9.52 7.11
CA GLU A 81 -3.94 -8.38 7.32
C GLU A 81 -5.04 -8.32 6.26
N HIS A 82 -6.27 -8.07 6.69
CA HIS A 82 -7.39 -7.83 5.77
C HIS A 82 -7.35 -6.45 5.11
N PHE A 83 -6.51 -5.57 5.63
CA PHE A 83 -6.49 -4.14 5.34
C PHE A 83 -5.11 -3.77 4.79
N PRO A 84 -4.97 -3.16 3.60
CA PRO A 84 -3.69 -2.82 2.98
C PRO A 84 -2.81 -1.82 3.78
N SER A 85 -3.33 -1.22 4.86
CA SER A 85 -2.64 -0.20 5.63
C SER A 85 -1.31 -0.64 6.25
N GLY A 86 -1.20 -1.85 6.80
CA GLY A 86 0.06 -2.30 7.42
C GLY A 86 1.20 -2.49 6.41
N SER A 87 0.88 -2.78 5.15
CA SER A 87 1.84 -2.91 4.05
C SER A 87 2.49 -1.58 3.61
N MET A 88 1.95 -0.43 4.04
CA MET A 88 2.51 0.90 3.70
C MET A 88 3.30 1.55 4.83
N VAL A 89 3.22 1.00 6.04
CA VAL A 89 3.94 1.52 7.20
C VAL A 89 5.34 0.92 7.21
N ARG A 90 6.37 1.78 7.22
CA ARG A 90 7.75 1.32 7.36
C ARG A 90 8.01 0.90 8.81
N PRO A 91 8.84 -0.13 9.04
CA PRO A 91 9.29 -0.47 10.39
C PRO A 91 9.98 0.74 11.05
N PRO A 92 9.84 0.92 12.38
CA PRO A 92 10.57 1.93 13.14
C PRO A 92 12.07 1.89 12.84
N SER A 93 12.69 3.05 12.63
CA SER A 93 14.12 3.14 12.28
C SER A 93 15.04 2.56 13.37
N GLY A 94 14.66 2.68 14.64
CA GLY A 94 15.45 2.21 15.78
C GLY A 94 15.39 0.71 16.07
N LEU A 95 14.66 -0.10 15.27
CA LEU A 95 14.62 -1.55 15.49
C LEU A 95 15.98 -2.22 15.25
N TRP A 96 16.78 -1.68 14.34
CA TRP A 96 18.10 -2.24 13.95
C TRP A 96 19.28 -1.48 14.55
N GLU A 97 19.02 -0.46 15.36
CA GLU A 97 20.04 0.36 16.03
C GLU A 97 20.36 -0.14 17.45
N ALA A 98 19.75 -1.26 17.87
CA ALA A 98 20.05 -1.91 19.14
C ALA A 98 21.27 -2.85 19.02
N GLU A 99 22.45 -2.25 18.87
CA GLU A 99 23.76 -2.84 19.26
C GLU A 99 24.59 -1.79 20.01
#